data_AF-A0A4Q0Z3E4-F1
#
_entry.id   AF-A0A4Q0Z3E4-F1
#
_cell.length_a   1.000
_cell.length_b   1.000
_cell.length_c   1.000
_cell.angle_alpha   90.00
_cell.angle_beta   90.00
_cell.angle_gamma   90.00
#
_symmetry.space_group_name_H-M   'P 1'
#
loop_
_entity.id
_entity.type
_entity.pdbx_description
1 polymer ?
#
loop_
_entity_poly.entity_id
_entity_poly.type
_entity_poly.pdbx_seq_one_letter_code
_entity_poly.pdbx_strand_id
1 'polypeptide(L)'
;MSDTIDFGIYNGLEWNKLSTEYLNGLADMGNIQAKEQLEEIYNSPIETQKIGFGKYSNYKWVDVNSDYLLWIIENVDVNNIKCTLALRALEYIKNNTQEEDLDVIYLD
;
A
#
# COMPACT_ATOMS: atom_id res chain seq x y z
N MET A 1 5.92 -11.41 28.97
CA MET A 1 4.59 -10.80 28.80
C MET A 1 4.85 -9.47 28.13
N SER A 2 4.35 -9.27 26.91
CA SER A 2 4.41 -7.96 26.25
C SER A 2 3.15 -7.23 26.70
N ASP A 3 3.30 -6.27 27.60
CA ASP A 3 2.19 -5.45 28.07
C ASP A 3 1.79 -4.51 26.92
N THR A 4 0.83 -4.95 26.11
CA THR A 4 0.25 -4.09 25.06
C THR A 4 -0.55 -3.00 25.76
N ILE A 5 -0.03 -1.78 25.76
CA ILE A 5 -0.76 -0.60 26.24
C ILE A 5 -1.83 -0.29 25.20
N ASP A 6 -3.08 -0.64 25.51
CA ASP A 6 -4.22 -0.37 24.67
C ASP A 6 -4.57 1.12 24.77
N PHE A 7 -4.01 1.93 23.87
CA PHE A 7 -4.40 3.32 23.73
C PHE A 7 -5.87 3.35 23.29
N GLY A 8 -6.73 3.82 24.20
CA GLY A 8 -8.18 3.60 24.20
C GLY A 8 -8.88 3.84 22.86
N ILE A 9 -9.99 3.11 22.69
CA ILE A 9 -10.85 3.17 21.50
C ILE A 9 -11.32 4.60 21.27
N TYR A 10 -10.78 5.27 20.24
CA TYR A 10 -11.17 6.62 19.88
C TYR A 10 -12.46 6.59 19.05
N ASN A 11 -13.60 6.50 19.73
CA ASN A 11 -14.94 6.41 19.10
C ASN A 11 -15.31 7.61 18.20
N GLY A 12 -14.56 8.72 18.24
CA GLY A 12 -14.78 9.90 17.40
C GLY A 12 -13.74 10.10 16.28
N LEU A 13 -12.78 9.17 16.14
CA LEU A 13 -11.74 9.27 15.13
C LEU A 13 -12.23 8.61 13.83
N GLU A 14 -12.14 9.32 12.72
CA GLU A 14 -12.40 8.75 11.39
C GLU A 14 -11.12 8.03 10.92
N TRP A 15 -10.95 6.78 11.36
CA TRP A 15 -9.75 5.96 11.12
C TRP A 15 -9.36 5.86 9.63
N ASN A 16 -10.36 5.80 8.75
CA ASN A 16 -10.20 5.77 7.30
C ASN A 16 -9.69 7.09 6.69
N LYS A 17 -9.69 8.20 7.45
CA LYS A 17 -9.16 9.50 7.02
C LYS A 17 -7.75 9.77 7.52
N LEU A 18 -7.21 8.92 8.39
CA LEU A 18 -5.84 9.05 8.86
C LEU A 18 -4.86 8.69 7.74
N SER A 19 -3.70 9.35 7.74
CA SER A 19 -2.61 8.93 6.86
C SER A 19 -2.09 7.56 7.28
N THR A 20 -1.62 6.78 6.33
CA THR A 20 -0.99 5.48 6.61
C THR A 20 0.24 5.63 7.49
N GLU A 21 1.00 6.73 7.38
CA GLU A 21 2.12 7.04 8.28
C GLU A 21 1.67 7.20 9.74
N TYR A 22 0.56 7.90 9.97
CA TYR A 22 0.01 8.07 11.32
C TYR A 22 -0.52 6.76 11.89
N LEU A 23 -1.22 5.97 11.07
CA LEU A 23 -1.67 4.63 11.45
C LEU A 23 -0.49 3.71 11.80
N ASN A 24 0.61 3.74 11.05
CA ASN A 24 1.82 2.98 11.38
C ASN A 24 2.38 3.40 12.75
N GLY A 25 2.47 4.71 13.02
CA GLY A 25 2.91 5.21 14.32
C GLY A 25 2.04 4.72 15.48
N LEU A 26 0.70 4.71 15.31
CA LEU A 26 -0.21 4.18 16.31
C LEU A 26 -0.07 2.65 16.48
N ALA A 27 0.09 1.92 15.37
CA ALA A 27 0.29 0.48 15.39
C ALA A 27 1.60 0.08 16.10
N ASP A 28 2.68 0.83 15.87
CA ASP A 28 3.99 0.66 16.53
C ASP A 28 3.89 0.91 18.05
N MET A 29 3.00 1.82 18.46
CA MET A 29 2.68 2.07 19.87
C MET A 29 1.73 1.02 20.49
N GLY A 30 1.29 0.03 19.71
CA GLY A 30 0.45 -1.08 20.18
C GLY A 30 -1.05 -0.88 19.98
N ASN A 31 -1.50 0.17 19.30
CA ASN A 31 -2.92 0.40 19.04
C ASN A 31 -3.49 -0.66 18.07
N ILE A 32 -4.50 -1.41 18.54
CA ILE A 32 -5.08 -2.53 17.80
C ILE A 32 -5.90 -2.04 16.60
N GLN A 33 -6.71 -0.98 16.76
CA GLN A 33 -7.53 -0.44 15.68
C GLN A 33 -6.68 0.09 14.51
N ALA A 34 -5.53 0.68 14.80
CA ALA A 34 -4.59 1.11 13.78
C ALA A 34 -4.01 -0.07 12.99
N LYS A 35 -3.72 -1.19 13.66
CA LYS A 35 -3.26 -2.43 13.01
C LYS A 35 -4.33 -3.02 12.10
N GLU A 36 -5.56 -3.12 12.59
CA GLU A 36 -6.70 -3.60 11.81
C GLU A 36 -6.93 -2.73 10.57
N GLN A 37 -6.89 -1.41 10.72
CA GLN A 37 -7.07 -0.49 9.60
C GLN A 37 -5.94 -0.60 8.56
N LEU A 38 -4.69 -0.77 9.00
CA LEU A 38 -3.57 -1.01 8.09
C LEU A 38 -3.71 -2.34 7.37
N GLU A 39 -4.14 -3.40 8.06
CA GLU A 39 -4.38 -4.70 7.47
C GLU A 39 -5.47 -4.64 6.39
N GLU A 40 -6.57 -3.93 6.63
CA GLU A 40 -7.59 -3.66 5.60
C GLU A 40 -7.01 -2.93 4.38
N ILE A 41 -6.23 -1.86 4.62
CA ILE A 41 -5.60 -1.10 3.54
C ILE A 41 -4.67 -1.99 2.73
N TYR A 42 -3.81 -2.77 3.38
CA TYR A 42 -2.83 -3.61 2.70
C TYR A 42 -3.45 -4.82 2.00
N ASN A 43 -4.58 -5.33 2.50
CA ASN A 43 -5.33 -6.40 1.85
C ASN A 43 -6.26 -5.92 0.71
N SER A 44 -6.49 -4.62 0.59
CA SER A 44 -7.29 -4.07 -0.51
C SER A 44 -6.61 -4.25 -1.89
N PRO A 45 -7.36 -4.12 -3.00
CA PRO A 45 -6.79 -4.22 -4.35
C PRO A 45 -5.74 -3.14 -4.63
N ILE A 46 -4.58 -3.53 -5.17
CA ILE A 46 -3.39 -2.66 -5.30
C ILE A 46 -3.65 -1.42 -6.19
N GLU A 47 -4.53 -1.54 -7.16
CA GLU A 47 -4.97 -0.49 -8.09
C GLU A 47 -5.86 0.59 -7.45
N THR A 48 -6.31 0.35 -6.22
CA THR A 48 -7.05 1.32 -5.40
C THR A 48 -6.18 1.93 -4.29
N GLN A 49 -5.06 1.29 -3.96
CA GLN A 49 -4.18 1.72 -2.88
C GLN A 49 -3.34 2.93 -3.28
N LYS A 50 -3.16 3.85 -2.32
CA LYS A 50 -2.32 5.05 -2.49
C LYS A 50 -1.01 4.92 -1.72
N ILE A 51 0.05 5.49 -2.28
CA ILE A 51 1.33 5.67 -1.61
C ILE A 51 1.14 6.72 -0.53
N GLY A 52 1.52 6.41 0.70
CA GLY A 52 1.38 7.33 1.83
C GLY A 52 2.65 8.04 2.25
N PHE A 53 3.70 8.04 1.40
CA PHE A 53 5.01 8.57 1.75
C PHE A 53 5.75 9.14 0.54
N GLY A 54 6.76 9.98 0.80
CA GLY A 54 7.70 10.46 -0.22
C GLY A 54 7.06 11.35 -1.29
N LYS A 55 7.75 11.46 -2.44
CA LYS A 55 7.38 12.41 -3.51
C LYS A 55 6.08 12.05 -4.24
N TYR A 56 5.69 10.78 -4.21
CA TYR A 56 4.44 10.29 -4.83
C TYR A 56 3.35 10.06 -3.79
N SER A 57 3.40 10.73 -2.64
CA SER A 57 2.32 10.64 -1.66
C SER A 57 0.97 10.99 -2.29
N ASN A 58 -0.05 10.21 -1.96
CA ASN A 58 -1.42 10.22 -2.48
C ASN A 58 -1.63 9.75 -3.94
N TYR A 59 -0.55 9.38 -4.66
CA TYR A 59 -0.68 8.72 -5.95
C TYR A 59 -1.00 7.25 -5.75
N LYS A 60 -1.71 6.64 -6.71
CA LYS A 60 -1.94 5.19 -6.67
C LYS A 60 -0.66 4.45 -6.97
N TRP A 61 -0.47 3.29 -6.35
CA TRP A 61 0.72 2.47 -6.59
C TRP A 61 0.91 2.10 -8.06
N VAL A 62 -0.18 1.82 -8.76
CA VAL A 62 -0.19 1.43 -10.17
C VAL A 62 0.03 2.59 -11.15
N ASP A 63 -0.15 3.84 -10.70
CA ASP A 63 0.03 5.02 -11.55
C ASP A 63 1.47 5.55 -11.51
N VAL A 64 2.33 4.98 -10.66
CA VAL A 64 3.71 5.44 -10.51
C VAL A 64 4.63 4.70 -11.45
N ASN A 65 5.61 5.43 -12.00
CA ASN A 65 6.64 4.87 -12.86
C ASN A 65 7.36 3.69 -12.18
N SER A 66 7.54 2.61 -12.94
CA SER A 66 8.31 1.41 -12.59
C SER A 66 9.69 1.71 -11.99
N ASP A 67 10.40 2.73 -12.46
CA ASP A 67 11.70 3.14 -11.93
C ASP A 67 11.64 3.48 -10.43
N TYR A 68 10.56 4.13 -9.99
CA TYR A 68 10.37 4.46 -8.58
C TYR A 68 10.00 3.22 -7.76
N LEU A 69 9.21 2.32 -8.32
CA LEU A 69 8.85 1.06 -7.66
C LEU A 69 10.09 0.17 -7.47
N LEU A 70 10.96 0.10 -8.49
CA LEU A 70 12.25 -0.59 -8.41
C LEU A 70 13.16 0.07 -7.38
N TRP A 71 13.23 1.40 -7.35
CA TRP A 71 14.00 2.12 -6.33
C TRP A 71 13.53 1.76 -4.91
N ILE A 72 12.23 1.64 -4.66
CA ILE A 72 11.70 1.19 -3.35
C ILE A 72 12.22 -0.21 -3.02
N ILE A 73 12.15 -1.14 -3.96
CA ILE A 73 12.57 -2.54 -3.76
C ILE A 73 14.06 -2.64 -3.43
N GLU A 74 14.90 -1.80 -4.05
CA GLU A 74 16.35 -1.80 -3.84
C GLU A 74 16.79 -1.10 -2.55
N ASN A 75 16.03 -0.09 -2.09
CA ASN A 75 16.45 0.78 -0.99
C ASN A 75 15.70 0.54 0.33
N VAL A 76 14.60 -0.20 0.29
CA VAL A 76 13.79 -0.51 1.48
C VAL A 76 13.94 -1.99 1.83
N ASP A 77 13.97 -2.30 3.14
CA ASP A 77 14.04 -3.68 3.63
C ASP A 77 12.96 -4.56 2.98
N VAL A 78 13.34 -5.78 2.59
CA VAL A 78 12.44 -6.78 1.98
C VAL A 78 11.24 -7.12 2.86
N ASN A 79 11.38 -7.06 4.18
CA ASN A 79 10.30 -7.32 5.12
C ASN A 79 9.40 -6.10 5.33
N ASN A 80 9.74 -4.94 4.76
CA ASN A 80 8.92 -3.75 4.84
C ASN A 80 7.74 -3.84 3.89
N ILE A 81 6.55 -3.51 4.40
CA ILE A 81 5.32 -3.49 3.61
C ILE A 81 5.43 -2.66 2.33
N LYS A 82 6.23 -1.59 2.32
CA LYS A 82 6.45 -0.75 1.13
C LYS A 82 7.09 -1.54 -0.02
N CYS A 83 8.02 -2.45 0.30
CA CYS A 83 8.65 -3.33 -0.68
C CYS A 83 7.64 -4.33 -1.24
N THR A 84 6.83 -4.95 -0.38
CA THR A 84 5.73 -5.84 -0.78
C THR A 84 4.72 -5.15 -1.69
N LEU A 85 4.30 -3.93 -1.36
CA LEU A 85 3.35 -3.16 -2.15
C LEU A 85 3.95 -2.74 -3.50
N ALA A 86 5.23 -2.35 -3.54
CA ALA A 86 5.92 -2.03 -4.79
C ALA A 86 5.99 -3.25 -5.73
N LEU A 87 6.30 -4.44 -5.21
CA LEU A 87 6.30 -5.68 -5.98
C LEU A 87 4.90 -6.01 -6.54
N ARG A 88 3.87 -5.96 -5.69
CA ARG A 88 2.47 -6.18 -6.11
C ARG A 88 2.04 -5.20 -7.21
N ALA A 89 2.46 -3.94 -7.11
CA ALA A 89 2.16 -2.92 -8.11
C ALA A 89 2.84 -3.22 -9.45
N LEU A 90 4.12 -3.60 -9.44
CA LEU A 90 4.84 -4.01 -10.65
C LEU A 90 4.22 -5.24 -11.31
N GLU A 91 3.82 -6.25 -10.51
CA GLU A 91 3.13 -7.44 -11.03
C GLU A 91 1.79 -7.06 -11.66
N TYR A 92 1.01 -6.19 -11.01
CA TYR A 92 -0.25 -5.70 -11.56
C TYR A 92 -0.04 -4.96 -12.89
N ILE A 93 0.90 -4.01 -12.94
CA ILE A 93 1.21 -3.25 -14.16
C ILE A 93 1.61 -4.22 -15.27
N LYS A 94 2.52 -5.17 -14.99
CA LYS A 94 2.96 -6.17 -15.97
C LYS A 94 1.80 -6.99 -16.54
N ASN A 95 0.87 -7.44 -15.70
CA ASN A 95 -0.26 -8.25 -16.14
C ASN A 95 -1.26 -7.44 -16.97
N ASN A 96 -1.53 -6.18 -16.60
CA ASN A 96 -2.49 -5.33 -17.31
C ASN A 96 -1.90 -4.74 -18.61
N THR A 97 -0.59 -4.47 -18.67
CA THR A 97 0.07 -4.05 -19.92
C THR A 97 0.15 -5.20 -20.93
N GLN A 98 0.19 -6.47 -20.48
CA GLN A 98 0.16 -7.63 -21.38
C GLN A 98 -1.23 -7.93 -21.95
N GLU A 99 -2.31 -7.49 -21.30
CA GLU A 99 -3.68 -7.67 -21.79
C GLU A 99 -4.07 -6.65 -22.87
N GLU A 100 -3.52 -5.43 -22.84
CA GLU A 100 -3.83 -4.38 -23.84
C GLU A 100 -3.25 -4.65 -25.24
N ASP A 101 -2.28 -5.56 -25.38
CA ASP A 101 -1.69 -5.95 -26.68
C ASP A 101 -2.44 -7.10 -27.39
N LEU A 102 -3.59 -7.55 -26.86
CA LEU A 102 -4.42 -8.62 -27.43
C LEU A 102 -5.64 -8.11 -28.21
N ASP A 103 -5.60 -6.90 -28.76
CA ASP A 103 -6.42 -6.55 -29.93
C ASP A 103 -5.83 -7.24 -31.17
N VAL A 104 -5.96 -8.57 -31.20
CA VAL A 104 -5.76 -9.35 -32.42
C VAL A 104 -6.84 -8.92 -33.40
N ILE A 105 -6.43 -8.06 -34.31
CA ILE A 105 -7.11 -7.66 -35.53
C ILE A 105 -7.67 -8.93 -36.19
N TYR A 106 -8.98 -9.16 -36.06
CA TYR A 106 -9.69 -10.02 -36.99
C TYR A 106 -9.76 -9.24 -38.31
N LEU A 107 -8.79 -9.49 -39.19
CA LEU A 107 -8.92 -9.18 -40.61
C LEU A 107 -9.94 -10.17 -41.19
N ASP A 108 -10.96 -9.59 -41.86
CA ASP A 108 -12.10 -10.21 -42.55
C ASP A 108 -11.94 -11.66 -43.05
#